data_AF-A0A3C2CG95-F1
#
_entry.id   AF-A0A3C2CG95-F1
#
_cell.length_a   1.000
_cell.length_b   1.000
_cell.length_c   1.000
_cell.angle_alpha   90.00
_cell.angle_beta   90.00
_cell.angle_gamma   90.00
#
_symmetry.space_group_name_H-M   'P 1'
#
loop_
_entity.id
_entity.type
_entity.pdbx_description
1 polymer ?
#
loop_
_entity_poly.entity_id
_entity_poly.type
_entity_poly.pdbx_seq_one_letter_code
_entity_poly.pdbx_strand_id
1 'polypeptide(L)'
;MDSLIEKVVSLDFKIKGGGQRWRSTEQHSSLVLDLQENTFFWNSRGISGRPIDYLTKVKGLSRKQAEELINDLSGISSVSKPHKGEISTPNEKLVKVFWENGKNDRDYWYRRCLKDSTIDSFRLGKYDGFWTLPIYMDGEFKNFQCRTDVPEKIIRPWYRGGGTLLFNSNILQLVDYVFITEGPVDCILMNQCGFPCISTTGGSEGFQEKFFPYFIRQKLIYYLPDNDYAGYSGAKKVCKILGEHRVKIIAFQDEKPKFGFKNFILDGHTISEFKTKIDNSKYLFEIKKDLFNGRK
;
A
#
# COMPACT_ATOMS: atom_id res chain seq x y z
N MET A 1 -10.32 37.03 11.39
CA MET A 1 -10.00 36.10 10.28
C MET A 1 -11.16 35.14 10.22
N ASP A 2 -12.00 35.21 9.17
CA ASP A 2 -13.26 34.46 9.15
C ASP A 2 -12.98 32.96 9.06
N SER A 3 -13.56 32.20 9.99
CA SER A 3 -13.33 30.75 10.12
C SER A 3 -13.88 30.02 8.88
N LEU A 4 -13.19 28.97 8.42
CA LEU A 4 -13.60 28.23 7.22
C LEU A 4 -14.97 27.57 7.40
N ILE A 5 -15.30 27.08 8.60
CA ILE A 5 -16.60 26.50 8.90
C ILE A 5 -17.71 27.55 8.77
N GLU A 6 -17.44 28.79 9.16
CA GLU A 6 -18.38 29.88 9.02
C GLU A 6 -18.64 30.18 7.55
N LYS A 7 -17.58 30.29 6.73
CA LYS A 7 -17.71 30.48 5.28
C LYS A 7 -18.53 29.37 4.63
N VAL A 8 -18.23 28.10 4.95
CA VAL A 8 -18.91 26.93 4.38
C VAL A 8 -20.40 26.90 4.76
N VAL A 9 -20.74 27.13 6.03
CA VAL A 9 -22.13 27.13 6.49
C VAL A 9 -22.89 28.36 5.99
N SER A 10 -22.21 29.50 5.83
CA SER A 10 -22.80 30.72 5.29
C SER A 10 -23.26 30.63 3.83
N LEU A 11 -22.80 29.60 3.09
CA LEU A 11 -23.32 29.29 1.76
C LEU A 11 -24.79 28.85 1.77
N ASP A 12 -25.25 28.25 2.86
CA ASP A 12 -26.59 27.66 2.95
C ASP A 12 -27.48 28.41 3.95
N PHE A 13 -26.89 28.98 5.01
CA PHE A 13 -27.63 29.57 6.12
C PHE A 13 -27.07 30.91 6.56
N LYS A 14 -27.95 31.78 7.08
CA LYS A 14 -27.52 33.05 7.67
C LYS A 14 -26.98 32.79 9.06
N ILE A 15 -25.76 33.26 9.33
CA ILE A 15 -25.13 33.11 10.64
C ILE A 15 -25.67 34.20 11.56
N LYS A 16 -26.26 33.79 12.69
CA LYS A 16 -26.72 34.69 13.73
C LYS A 16 -25.51 35.17 14.53
N GLY A 17 -25.43 36.49 14.77
CA GLY A 17 -24.43 37.08 15.64
C GLY A 17 -24.41 36.40 17.02
N GLY A 18 -23.21 36.05 17.47
CA GLY A 18 -22.91 35.36 18.72
C GLY A 18 -21.46 35.63 19.14
N GLY A 19 -21.06 35.12 20.32
CA GLY A 19 -19.73 35.36 20.89
C GLY A 19 -18.58 34.97 19.94
N GLN A 20 -17.35 35.40 20.28
CA GLN A 20 -16.17 35.24 19.41
C GLN A 20 -15.86 33.78 19.00
N ARG A 21 -16.31 32.81 19.79
CA ARG A 21 -16.06 31.38 19.56
C ARG A 21 -17.27 30.62 18.99
N TRP A 22 -18.45 30.86 19.54
CA TRP A 22 -19.64 30.06 19.24
C TRP A 22 -20.67 30.89 18.48
N ARG A 23 -21.11 30.38 17.32
CA ARG A 23 -22.20 30.99 16.53
C ARG A 23 -23.28 29.97 16.23
N SER A 24 -24.49 30.44 15.95
CA SER A 24 -25.61 29.62 15.49
C SER A 24 -26.13 30.16 14.16
N THR A 25 -27.04 29.43 13.51
CA THR A 25 -27.72 29.92 12.30
C THR A 25 -29.11 30.48 12.61
N GLU A 26 -29.63 31.37 11.77
CA GLU A 26 -31.00 31.90 11.90
C GLU A 26 -32.06 30.84 11.59
N GLN A 27 -31.78 29.98 10.61
CA GLN A 27 -32.70 28.97 10.11
C GLN A 27 -32.73 27.70 10.99
N HIS A 28 -31.62 27.37 11.63
CA HIS A 28 -31.48 26.15 12.42
C HIS A 28 -30.80 26.45 13.77
N SER A 29 -31.62 26.62 14.81
CA SER A 29 -31.15 26.84 16.19
C SER A 29 -30.33 25.67 16.75
N SER A 30 -30.46 24.48 16.18
CA SER A 30 -29.70 23.28 16.55
C SER A 30 -28.38 23.12 15.80
N LEU A 31 -28.10 23.99 14.82
CA LEU A 31 -26.82 24.04 14.09
C LEU A 31 -25.93 25.12 14.71
N VAL A 32 -24.89 24.67 15.40
CA VAL A 32 -23.95 25.49 16.16
C VAL A 32 -22.54 25.32 15.59
N LEU A 33 -21.78 26.41 15.53
CA LEU A 33 -20.42 26.48 14.98
C LEU A 33 -19.42 26.82 16.09
N ASP A 34 -18.34 26.05 16.20
CA ASP A 34 -17.13 26.43 16.94
C ASP A 34 -16.13 27.03 15.95
N LEU A 35 -16.00 28.36 15.98
CA LEU A 35 -15.11 29.09 15.08
C LEU A 35 -13.63 28.88 15.40
N GLN A 36 -13.31 28.58 16.66
CA GLN A 36 -11.94 28.35 17.14
C GLN A 36 -11.44 26.98 16.69
N GLU A 37 -12.24 25.94 16.93
CA GLU A 37 -11.90 24.56 16.53
C GLU A 37 -12.27 24.27 15.07
N ASN A 38 -12.92 25.22 14.39
CA ASN A 38 -13.35 25.11 12.99
C ASN A 38 -14.26 23.88 12.76
N THR A 39 -15.26 23.72 13.63
CA THR A 39 -16.20 22.58 13.62
C THR A 39 -17.66 23.02 13.72
N PHE A 40 -18.58 22.14 13.32
CA PHE A 40 -20.02 22.32 13.50
C PHE A 40 -20.64 21.16 14.27
N PHE A 41 -21.78 21.44 14.89
CA PHE A 41 -22.63 20.50 15.58
C PHE A 41 -24.08 20.75 15.16
N TRP A 42 -24.70 19.76 14.52
CA TRP A 42 -26.12 19.79 14.16
C TRP A 42 -26.89 18.80 15.05
N ASN A 43 -27.27 19.27 16.23
CA ASN A 43 -27.78 18.41 17.30
C ASN A 43 -29.07 17.68 16.92
N SER A 44 -30.00 18.35 16.21
CA SER A 44 -31.25 17.73 15.78
C SER A 44 -31.07 16.67 14.69
N ARG A 45 -29.88 16.57 14.07
CA ARG A 45 -29.55 15.56 13.06
C ARG A 45 -28.50 14.55 13.53
N GLY A 46 -27.88 14.78 14.70
CA GLY A 46 -26.80 13.93 15.21
C GLY A 46 -25.52 13.98 14.34
N ILE A 47 -25.29 15.07 13.61
CA ILE A 47 -24.13 15.22 12.71
C ILE A 47 -23.20 16.29 13.26
N SER A 48 -21.90 16.00 13.32
CA SER A 48 -20.87 16.98 13.64
C SER A 48 -19.60 16.73 12.82
N GLY A 49 -18.70 17.71 12.81
CA GLY A 49 -17.38 17.54 12.21
C GLY A 49 -16.77 18.85 11.71
N ARG A 50 -15.78 18.71 10.82
CA ARG A 50 -15.04 19.82 10.19
C ARG A 50 -15.76 20.30 8.92
N PRO A 51 -15.30 21.36 8.22
CA PRO A 51 -15.99 21.88 7.04
C PRO A 51 -16.20 20.83 5.93
N ILE A 52 -15.25 19.92 5.76
CA ILE A 52 -15.40 18.80 4.79
C ILE A 52 -16.51 17.81 5.20
N ASP A 53 -16.71 17.59 6.50
CA ASP A 53 -17.80 16.76 7.01
C ASP A 53 -19.15 17.42 6.76
N TYR A 54 -19.24 18.75 6.88
CA TYR A 54 -20.45 19.49 6.53
C TYR A 54 -20.77 19.31 5.03
N LEU A 55 -19.81 19.57 4.16
CA LEU A 55 -20.00 19.47 2.71
C LEU A 55 -20.37 18.04 2.25
N THR A 56 -19.80 17.02 2.88
CA THR A 56 -20.07 15.62 2.50
C THR A 56 -21.33 15.07 3.15
N LYS A 57 -21.52 15.25 4.46
CA LYS A 57 -22.63 14.65 5.23
C LYS A 57 -23.91 15.47 5.19
N VAL A 58 -23.81 16.80 5.02
CA VAL A 58 -24.97 17.71 4.98
C VAL A 58 -25.33 18.07 3.54
N LYS A 59 -24.36 18.50 2.72
CA LYS A 59 -24.62 18.86 1.31
C LYS A 59 -24.58 17.68 0.34
N GLY A 60 -24.13 16.51 0.78
CA GLY A 60 -24.05 15.32 -0.07
C GLY A 60 -23.00 15.40 -1.18
N LEU A 61 -22.04 16.32 -1.07
CA LEU A 61 -20.98 16.46 -2.08
C LEU A 61 -20.03 15.26 -2.03
N SER A 62 -19.50 14.88 -3.20
CA SER A 62 -18.37 13.97 -3.23
C SER A 62 -17.14 14.61 -2.56
N ARG A 63 -16.24 13.79 -2.03
CA ARG A 63 -15.04 14.29 -1.36
C ARG A 63 -14.21 15.24 -2.22
N LYS A 64 -14.11 14.96 -3.53
CA LYS A 64 -13.41 15.80 -4.51
C LYS A 64 -14.04 17.19 -4.64
N GLN A 65 -15.36 17.24 -4.80
CA GLN A 65 -16.11 18.51 -4.90
C GLN A 65 -16.02 19.32 -3.59
N ALA A 66 -16.04 18.63 -2.44
CA ALA A 66 -15.89 19.28 -1.15
C ALA A 66 -14.49 19.90 -0.97
N GLU A 67 -13.44 19.21 -1.43
CA GLU A 67 -12.05 19.71 -1.40
C GLU A 67 -11.85 20.91 -2.34
N GLU A 68 -12.43 20.88 -3.56
CA GLU A 68 -12.41 22.00 -4.50
C GLU A 68 -13.06 23.26 -3.89
N LEU A 69 -14.25 23.13 -3.32
CA LEU A 69 -14.97 24.25 -2.70
C LEU A 69 -14.24 24.84 -1.48
N ILE A 70 -13.59 23.99 -0.67
CA ILE A 70 -12.78 24.46 0.47
C ILE A 70 -11.60 25.29 -0.02
N ASN A 71 -10.92 24.86 -1.08
CA ASN A 71 -9.79 25.59 -1.65
C ASN A 71 -10.23 26.98 -2.13
N ASP A 72 -11.36 27.06 -2.86
CA ASP A 72 -11.93 28.32 -3.33
C ASP A 72 -12.27 29.28 -2.16
N LEU A 73 -12.95 28.78 -1.13
CA LEU A 73 -13.36 29.57 0.04
C LEU A 73 -12.19 30.01 0.94
N SER A 74 -11.10 29.24 0.93
CA SER A 74 -9.88 29.56 1.68
C SER A 74 -9.08 30.70 1.04
N GLY A 75 -9.42 31.12 -0.18
CA GLY A 75 -8.72 32.19 -0.90
C GLY A 75 -7.33 31.80 -1.39
N ILE A 76 -7.04 30.49 -1.48
CA ILE A 76 -5.81 29.98 -2.07
C ILE A 76 -5.99 30.00 -3.59
N SER A 77 -5.63 31.13 -4.20
CA SER A 77 -5.43 31.24 -5.64
C SER A 77 -4.40 30.19 -6.09
N SER A 78 -4.65 29.64 -7.28
CA SER A 78 -3.84 28.70 -8.04
C SER A 78 -2.33 28.91 -7.91
N VAL A 79 -1.73 28.32 -6.87
CA VAL A 79 -0.29 28.16 -6.71
C VAL A 79 -0.05 26.68 -6.45
N SER A 80 0.52 26.05 -7.49
CA SER A 80 1.15 24.73 -7.54
C SER A 80 0.37 23.53 -6.96
N LYS A 81 0.35 22.43 -7.73
CA LYS A 81 0.08 21.09 -7.19
C LYS A 81 0.81 20.94 -5.86
N PRO A 82 0.16 20.42 -4.81
CA PRO A 82 0.65 20.50 -3.44
C PRO A 82 2.09 20.01 -3.38
N HIS A 83 2.95 20.77 -2.72
CA HIS A 83 4.23 20.24 -2.27
C HIS A 83 3.95 18.93 -1.52
N LYS A 84 4.49 17.83 -2.04
CA LYS A 84 4.74 16.62 -1.26
C LYS A 84 5.58 17.05 -0.06
N GLY A 85 5.00 17.17 1.12
CA GLY A 85 5.78 17.70 2.23
C GLY A 85 5.01 17.83 3.53
N GLU A 86 4.73 16.69 4.15
CA GLU A 86 5.48 16.35 5.36
C GLU A 86 5.92 14.90 5.19
N ILE A 87 7.23 14.68 5.06
CA ILE A 87 7.79 13.35 5.29
C ILE A 87 7.60 13.13 6.78
N SER A 88 6.50 12.51 7.16
CA SER A 88 6.35 11.96 8.50
C SER A 88 7.50 10.98 8.72
N THR A 89 8.39 11.30 9.67
CA THR A 89 9.50 10.42 10.03
C THR A 89 8.93 9.06 10.46
N PRO A 90 9.40 7.95 9.87
CA PRO A 90 8.92 6.63 10.25
C PRO A 90 9.20 6.35 11.74
N ASN A 91 8.15 6.10 12.51
CA ASN A 91 8.26 5.70 13.91
C ASN A 91 8.23 4.18 14.05
N GLU A 92 9.39 3.58 14.29
CA GLU A 92 9.55 2.12 14.47
C GLU A 92 8.80 1.58 15.70
N LYS A 93 8.55 2.40 16.74
CA LYS A 93 7.81 1.96 17.94
C LYS A 93 6.40 1.48 17.59
N LEU A 94 5.81 1.98 16.49
CA LEU A 94 4.50 1.52 16.01
C LEU A 94 4.51 0.06 15.56
N VAL A 95 5.66 -0.52 15.20
CA VAL A 95 5.73 -1.92 14.75
C VAL A 95 5.24 -2.85 15.85
N LYS A 96 5.70 -2.63 17.09
CA LYS A 96 5.26 -3.42 18.24
C LYS A 96 3.76 -3.25 18.48
N VAL A 97 3.27 -2.00 18.47
CA VAL A 97 1.85 -1.69 18.70
C VAL A 97 0.96 -2.38 17.65
N PHE A 98 1.30 -2.25 16.38
CA PHE A 98 0.50 -2.83 15.30
C PHE A 98 0.55 -4.36 15.32
N TRP A 99 1.72 -4.95 15.60
CA TRP A 99 1.86 -6.39 15.74
C TRP A 99 1.03 -6.93 16.93
N GLU A 100 1.08 -6.27 18.09
CA GLU A 100 0.28 -6.64 19.27
C GLU A 100 -1.22 -6.56 18.99
N ASN A 101 -1.68 -5.50 18.34
CA ASN A 101 -3.07 -5.34 17.92
C ASN A 101 -3.53 -6.44 16.94
N GLY A 102 -2.62 -6.96 16.11
CA GLY A 102 -2.90 -8.02 15.16
C GLY A 102 -2.94 -9.43 15.77
N LYS A 103 -2.55 -9.62 17.04
CA LYS A 103 -2.47 -10.97 17.63
C LYS A 103 -3.80 -11.71 17.63
N ASN A 104 -4.91 -10.99 17.83
CA ASN A 104 -6.26 -11.55 17.87
C ASN A 104 -6.97 -11.54 16.51
N ASP A 105 -6.33 -11.04 15.44
CA ASP A 105 -6.90 -10.97 14.10
C ASP A 105 -5.81 -11.22 13.05
N ARG A 106 -5.68 -12.49 12.68
CA ARG A 106 -4.69 -13.00 11.71
C ARG A 106 -5.34 -13.52 10.43
N ASP A 107 -6.66 -13.39 10.29
CA ASP A 107 -7.43 -14.05 9.23
C ASP A 107 -6.95 -13.70 7.82
N TYR A 108 -6.61 -12.43 7.58
CA TYR A 108 -6.03 -12.03 6.30
C TYR A 108 -4.74 -12.78 6.00
N TRP A 109 -3.86 -12.95 6.99
CA TRP A 109 -2.59 -13.65 6.81
C TRP A 109 -2.77 -15.17 6.62
N TYR A 110 -3.74 -15.77 7.32
CA TYR A 110 -4.10 -17.18 7.11
C TYR A 110 -4.65 -17.44 5.71
N ARG A 111 -5.50 -16.54 5.17
CA ARG A 111 -5.94 -16.60 3.77
C ARG A 111 -4.79 -16.44 2.75
N ARG A 112 -3.61 -16.02 3.20
CA ARG A 112 -2.37 -15.94 2.41
C ARG A 112 -1.41 -17.10 2.70
N CYS A 113 -1.89 -18.16 3.33
CA CYS A 113 -1.14 -19.37 3.68
C CYS A 113 0.04 -19.11 4.64
N LEU A 114 0.00 -18.02 5.41
CA LEU A 114 1.04 -17.71 6.38
C LEU A 114 0.74 -18.40 7.72
N LYS A 115 1.76 -19.04 8.29
CA LYS A 115 1.73 -19.68 9.62
C LYS A 115 1.99 -18.64 10.71
N ASP A 116 1.55 -18.91 11.93
CA ASP A 116 1.78 -18.03 13.08
C ASP A 116 3.25 -17.69 13.28
N SER A 117 4.13 -18.67 13.21
CA SER A 117 5.58 -18.45 13.33
C SER A 117 6.11 -17.44 12.30
N THR A 118 5.56 -17.46 11.08
CA THR A 118 5.93 -16.52 10.01
C THR A 118 5.34 -15.14 10.26
N ILE A 119 4.06 -15.07 10.64
CA ILE A 119 3.37 -13.84 11.01
C ILE A 119 4.14 -13.12 12.13
N ASP A 120 4.57 -13.87 13.13
CA ASP A 120 5.35 -13.35 14.26
C ASP A 120 6.77 -12.95 13.87
N SER A 121 7.46 -13.76 13.07
CA SER A 121 8.82 -13.45 12.59
C SER A 121 8.88 -12.15 11.79
N PHE A 122 7.88 -11.90 10.95
CA PHE A 122 7.76 -10.66 10.17
C PHE A 122 7.02 -9.54 10.90
N ARG A 123 6.57 -9.77 12.15
CA ARG A 123 5.79 -8.81 12.97
C ARG A 123 4.59 -8.24 12.21
N LEU A 124 3.85 -9.11 11.52
CA LEU A 124 2.66 -8.72 10.77
C LEU A 124 1.53 -8.38 11.75
N GLY A 125 0.92 -7.21 11.56
CA GLY A 125 0.02 -6.61 12.52
C GLY A 125 -1.33 -6.19 11.96
N LYS A 126 -2.06 -5.42 12.78
CA LYS A 126 -3.31 -4.76 12.39
C LYS A 126 -3.44 -3.40 13.07
N TYR A 127 -3.94 -2.41 12.34
CA TYR A 127 -4.29 -1.09 12.90
C TYR A 127 -5.36 -0.41 12.04
N ASP A 128 -6.35 0.19 12.69
CA ASP A 128 -7.39 1.02 12.04
C ASP A 128 -8.04 0.34 10.81
N GLY A 129 -8.39 -0.95 10.97
CA GLY A 129 -9.02 -1.74 9.89
C GLY A 129 -8.05 -2.23 8.79
N PHE A 130 -6.75 -1.95 8.88
CA PHE A 130 -5.74 -2.45 7.94
C PHE A 130 -4.85 -3.49 8.59
N TRP A 131 -4.57 -4.57 7.88
CA TRP A 131 -3.44 -5.44 8.18
C TRP A 131 -2.14 -4.75 7.75
N THR A 132 -1.12 -4.80 8.60
CA THR A 132 0.11 -4.02 8.46
C THR A 132 1.33 -4.93 8.32
N LEU A 133 2.20 -4.58 7.38
CA LEU A 133 3.45 -5.26 7.12
C LEU A 133 4.58 -4.25 7.27
N PRO A 134 5.47 -4.38 8.27
CA PRO A 134 6.60 -3.48 8.44
C PRO A 134 7.67 -3.74 7.37
N ILE A 135 8.23 -2.66 6.82
CA ILE A 135 9.24 -2.71 5.77
C ILE A 135 10.52 -2.10 6.32
N TYR A 136 11.57 -2.93 6.34
CA TYR A 136 12.93 -2.54 6.69
C TYR A 136 13.79 -2.53 5.44
N MET A 137 14.74 -1.60 5.40
CA MET A 137 15.78 -1.52 4.38
C MET A 137 17.04 -0.99 5.06
N ASP A 138 18.18 -1.64 4.85
CA ASP A 138 19.45 -1.33 5.52
C ASP A 138 19.38 -1.43 7.05
N GLY A 139 18.55 -2.35 7.57
CA GLY A 139 18.35 -2.52 9.02
C GLY A 139 17.49 -1.45 9.67
N GLU A 140 17.03 -0.45 8.92
CA GLU A 140 16.17 0.62 9.43
C GLU A 140 14.72 0.41 9.00
N PHE A 141 13.80 0.69 9.93
CA PHE A 141 12.38 0.75 9.61
C PHE A 141 12.08 1.93 8.69
N LYS A 142 11.48 1.66 7.52
CA LYS A 142 11.17 2.70 6.52
C LYS A 142 9.68 3.00 6.42
N ASN A 143 8.81 1.99 6.53
CA ASN A 143 7.36 2.19 6.39
C ASN A 143 6.57 0.96 6.80
N PHE A 144 5.24 1.08 6.85
CA PHE A 144 4.34 -0.06 6.70
C PHE A 144 3.76 -0.10 5.30
N GLN A 145 3.49 -1.31 4.81
CA GLN A 145 2.47 -1.52 3.80
C GLN A 145 1.18 -1.94 4.49
N CYS A 146 0.14 -1.13 4.32
CA CYS A 146 -1.19 -1.34 4.86
C CYS A 146 -2.07 -1.98 3.80
N ARG A 147 -2.83 -2.99 4.20
CA ARG A 147 -3.62 -3.84 3.31
C ARG A 147 -5.01 -4.08 3.90
N THR A 148 -6.03 -4.04 3.06
CA THR A 148 -7.37 -4.60 3.34
C THR A 148 -7.94 -5.20 2.06
N ASP A 149 -8.82 -6.19 2.20
CA ASP A 149 -9.67 -6.74 1.14
C ASP A 149 -11.16 -6.44 1.36
N VAL A 150 -11.50 -5.65 2.40
CA VAL A 150 -12.86 -5.28 2.77
C VAL A 150 -12.94 -3.75 3.00
N PRO A 151 -13.94 -3.05 2.42
CA PRO A 151 -14.93 -3.54 1.45
C PRO A 151 -14.34 -3.84 0.06
N GLU A 152 -13.14 -3.34 -0.21
CA GLU A 152 -12.42 -3.55 -1.47
C GLU A 152 -10.92 -3.73 -1.21
N LYS A 153 -10.20 -4.21 -2.23
CA LYS A 153 -8.75 -4.41 -2.13
C LYS A 153 -8.03 -3.06 -2.13
N ILE A 154 -7.48 -2.68 -0.99
CA ILE A 154 -6.63 -1.49 -0.83
C ILE A 154 -5.24 -1.93 -0.38
N ILE A 155 -4.22 -1.42 -1.08
CA ILE A 155 -2.81 -1.54 -0.68
C ILE A 155 -2.21 -0.14 -0.73
N ARG A 156 -1.67 0.33 0.40
CA ARG A 156 -1.09 1.66 0.51
C ARG A 156 0.07 1.70 1.48
N PRO A 157 1.04 2.61 1.33
CA PRO A 157 1.99 2.89 2.40
C PRO A 157 1.29 3.60 3.56
N TRP A 158 1.80 3.42 4.78
CA TRP A 158 1.35 4.19 5.95
C TRP A 158 1.84 5.64 5.87
N TYR A 159 3.16 5.83 5.71
CA TYR A 159 3.76 7.13 5.47
C TYR A 159 3.82 7.43 3.98
N ARG A 160 3.32 8.59 3.56
CA ARG A 160 3.32 9.01 2.15
C ARG A 160 4.70 9.54 1.75
N GLY A 161 4.98 9.56 0.45
CA GLY A 161 6.18 10.20 -0.10
C GLY A 161 7.46 9.36 -0.12
N GLY A 162 7.51 8.20 0.56
CA GLY A 162 8.71 7.34 0.63
C GLY A 162 9.07 6.59 -0.66
N GLY A 163 8.22 6.63 -1.69
CA GLY A 163 8.43 5.90 -2.94
C GLY A 163 8.42 4.38 -2.78
N THR A 164 8.94 3.67 -3.78
CA THR A 164 9.06 2.21 -3.73
C THR A 164 10.27 1.80 -2.88
N LEU A 165 10.07 0.78 -2.04
CA LEU A 165 11.07 0.18 -1.15
C LEU A 165 11.36 -1.26 -1.57
N LEU A 166 12.55 -1.75 -1.21
CA LEU A 166 12.99 -3.13 -1.44
C LEU A 166 12.77 -3.95 -0.17
N PHE A 167 11.68 -4.72 -0.14
CA PHE A 167 11.27 -5.52 1.00
C PHE A 167 12.20 -6.73 1.18
N ASN A 168 12.53 -7.02 2.44
CA ASN A 168 13.43 -8.11 2.85
C ASN A 168 14.86 -8.03 2.29
N SER A 169 15.30 -6.85 1.86
CA SER A 169 16.57 -6.62 1.18
C SER A 169 17.82 -7.06 1.96
N ASN A 170 17.78 -7.06 3.29
CA ASN A 170 18.87 -7.54 4.14
C ASN A 170 19.30 -8.98 3.81
N ILE A 171 18.39 -9.83 3.31
CA ILE A 171 18.72 -11.21 2.94
C ILE A 171 19.80 -11.29 1.85
N LEU A 172 19.92 -10.27 0.99
CA LEU A 172 20.91 -10.18 -0.09
C LEU A 172 22.35 -10.18 0.43
N GLN A 173 22.57 -9.84 1.70
CA GLN A 173 23.89 -9.92 2.31
C GLN A 173 24.28 -11.35 2.70
N LEU A 174 23.29 -12.24 2.83
CA LEU A 174 23.41 -13.58 3.38
C LEU A 174 23.38 -14.69 2.32
N VAL A 175 23.00 -14.38 1.07
CA VAL A 175 22.75 -15.37 0.02
C VAL A 175 23.39 -15.00 -1.30
N ASP A 176 23.85 -15.99 -2.06
CA ASP A 176 24.42 -15.80 -3.40
C ASP A 176 23.36 -15.83 -4.52
N TYR A 177 22.17 -16.35 -4.21
CA TYR A 177 21.01 -16.37 -5.10
C TYR A 177 19.75 -15.89 -4.36
N VAL A 178 18.81 -15.31 -5.10
CA VAL A 178 17.58 -14.77 -4.50
C VAL A 178 16.40 -14.89 -5.45
N PHE A 179 15.21 -15.01 -4.89
CA PHE A 179 13.94 -14.88 -5.60
C PHE A 179 13.40 -13.45 -5.50
N ILE A 180 12.75 -12.99 -6.56
CA ILE A 180 12.04 -11.73 -6.61
C ILE A 180 10.59 -12.03 -6.99
N THR A 181 9.66 -11.71 -6.10
CA THR A 181 8.22 -11.69 -6.40
C THR A 181 7.72 -10.26 -6.62
N GLU A 182 6.53 -10.12 -7.18
CA GLU A 182 5.91 -8.80 -7.37
C GLU A 182 5.47 -8.15 -6.05
N GLY A 183 5.08 -8.97 -5.07
CA GLY A 183 4.43 -8.53 -3.84
C GLY A 183 5.12 -9.01 -2.56
N PRO A 184 5.15 -8.17 -1.50
CA PRO A 184 5.74 -8.56 -0.20
C PRO A 184 5.11 -9.79 0.44
N VAL A 185 3.81 -10.03 0.23
CA VAL A 185 3.12 -11.18 0.83
C VAL A 185 3.56 -12.49 0.19
N ASP A 186 3.69 -12.55 -1.13
CA ASP A 186 4.22 -13.73 -1.82
C ASP A 186 5.70 -13.95 -1.48
N CYS A 187 6.45 -12.86 -1.27
CA CYS A 187 7.82 -12.92 -0.77
C CYS A 187 7.89 -13.56 0.63
N ILE A 188 7.00 -13.18 1.55
CA ILE A 188 6.94 -13.79 2.89
C ILE A 188 6.61 -15.29 2.77
N LEU A 189 5.64 -15.65 1.93
CA LEU A 189 5.27 -17.05 1.71
C LEU A 189 6.43 -17.87 1.13
N MET A 190 7.19 -17.31 0.18
CA MET A 190 8.41 -17.92 -0.35
C MET A 190 9.48 -18.15 0.74
N ASN A 191 9.72 -17.15 1.60
CA ASN A 191 10.65 -17.29 2.73
C ASN A 191 10.17 -18.36 3.73
N GLN A 192 8.86 -18.43 4.01
CA GLN A 192 8.28 -19.50 4.84
C GLN A 192 8.53 -20.90 4.24
N CYS A 193 8.60 -21.00 2.92
CA CYS A 193 8.90 -22.24 2.19
C CYS A 193 10.41 -22.52 2.05
N GLY A 194 11.27 -21.70 2.66
CA GLY A 194 12.73 -21.89 2.65
C GLY A 194 13.43 -21.29 1.43
N PHE A 195 12.76 -20.44 0.65
CA PHE A 195 13.36 -19.77 -0.50
C PHE A 195 13.73 -18.33 -0.14
N PRO A 196 15.01 -17.92 -0.23
CA PRO A 196 15.42 -16.56 0.08
C PRO A 196 14.80 -15.61 -0.93
N CYS A 197 13.84 -14.80 -0.48
CA CYS A 197 13.03 -14.01 -1.38
C CYS A 197 12.98 -12.55 -0.94
N ILE A 198 12.90 -11.67 -1.92
CA ILE A 198 12.65 -10.24 -1.76
C ILE A 198 11.48 -9.83 -2.67
N SER A 199 10.99 -8.61 -2.50
CA SER A 199 10.06 -8.00 -3.45
C SER A 199 10.21 -6.49 -3.43
N THR A 200 9.50 -5.81 -4.33
CA THR A 200 9.28 -4.36 -4.19
C THR A 200 7.93 -4.10 -3.54
N THR A 201 7.74 -2.88 -3.01
CA THR A 201 6.44 -2.43 -2.51
C THR A 201 5.53 -1.88 -3.61
N GLY A 202 6.03 -1.75 -4.84
CA GLY A 202 5.37 -1.10 -5.97
C GLY A 202 4.80 -2.06 -7.03
N GLY A 203 4.76 -3.36 -6.76
CA GLY A 203 4.31 -4.36 -7.74
C GLY A 203 5.30 -4.56 -8.89
N SER A 204 4.80 -5.08 -10.02
CA SER A 204 5.57 -5.29 -11.26
C SER A 204 6.29 -4.05 -11.78
N GLU A 205 5.71 -2.86 -11.61
CA GLU A 205 6.33 -1.59 -12.00
C GLU A 205 7.27 -1.00 -10.94
N GLY A 206 7.33 -1.60 -9.75
CA GLY A 206 8.05 -1.07 -8.61
C GLY A 206 9.57 -1.20 -8.68
N PHE A 207 10.12 -2.06 -9.54
CA PHE A 207 11.56 -2.28 -9.62
C PHE A 207 12.28 -1.10 -10.29
N GLN A 208 13.25 -0.50 -9.58
CA GLN A 208 13.91 0.75 -9.95
C GLN A 208 15.42 0.57 -10.03
N GLU A 209 16.09 1.34 -10.90
CA GLU A 209 17.55 1.29 -11.10
C GLU A 209 18.34 1.52 -9.80
N LYS A 210 17.80 2.35 -8.90
CA LYS A 210 18.39 2.60 -7.57
C LYS A 210 18.58 1.32 -6.72
N PHE A 211 17.91 0.23 -7.05
CA PHE A 211 18.06 -1.04 -6.34
C PHE A 211 19.23 -1.87 -6.85
N PHE A 212 19.78 -1.59 -8.03
CA PHE A 212 20.91 -2.34 -8.59
C PHE A 212 22.08 -2.56 -7.62
N PRO A 213 22.54 -1.55 -6.84
CA PRO A 213 23.67 -1.71 -5.93
C PRO A 213 23.49 -2.81 -4.87
N TYR A 214 22.24 -3.13 -4.49
CA TYR A 214 21.95 -4.19 -3.52
C TYR A 214 22.23 -5.59 -4.06
N PHE A 215 22.27 -5.74 -5.39
CA PHE A 215 22.39 -7.03 -6.05
C PHE A 215 23.80 -7.37 -6.50
N ILE A 216 24.82 -6.57 -6.20
CA ILE A 216 26.17 -6.75 -6.79
C ILE A 216 26.72 -8.17 -6.58
N ARG A 217 26.34 -8.85 -5.50
CA ARG A 217 26.81 -10.21 -5.15
C ARG A 217 25.98 -11.34 -5.76
N GLN A 218 24.71 -11.11 -6.11
CA GLN A 218 23.80 -12.17 -6.52
C GLN A 218 24.12 -12.66 -7.93
N LYS A 219 24.79 -13.81 -8.06
CA LYS A 219 25.16 -14.35 -9.38
C LYS A 219 23.96 -14.89 -10.14
N LEU A 220 22.96 -15.38 -9.40
CA LEU A 220 21.74 -15.96 -9.94
C LEU A 220 20.51 -15.37 -9.25
N ILE A 221 19.56 -14.94 -10.05
CA ILE A 221 18.34 -14.28 -9.60
C ILE A 221 17.16 -14.97 -10.28
N TYR A 222 16.16 -15.35 -9.49
CA TYR A 222 14.92 -15.91 -10.00
C TYR A 222 13.81 -14.87 -9.89
N TYR A 223 13.25 -14.45 -11.01
CA TYR A 223 12.06 -13.62 -11.03
C TYR A 223 10.82 -14.51 -11.15
N LEU A 224 9.90 -14.39 -10.19
CA LEU A 224 8.66 -15.14 -10.10
C LEU A 224 7.47 -14.18 -10.29
N PRO A 225 7.09 -13.88 -11.54
CA PRO A 225 5.94 -13.03 -11.85
C PRO A 225 4.61 -13.74 -11.58
N ASP A 226 3.56 -12.94 -11.46
CA ASP A 226 2.20 -13.42 -11.71
C ASP A 226 2.06 -13.78 -13.20
N ASN A 227 1.23 -14.78 -13.52
CA ASN A 227 1.00 -15.21 -14.90
C ASN A 227 0.11 -14.22 -15.67
N ASP A 228 0.60 -13.01 -15.93
CA ASP A 228 -0.06 -12.00 -16.75
C ASP A 228 0.93 -11.05 -17.46
N TYR A 229 0.40 -10.10 -18.23
CA TYR A 229 1.21 -9.13 -18.97
C TYR A 229 1.99 -8.15 -18.06
N ALA A 230 1.45 -7.83 -16.89
CA ALA A 230 2.13 -6.96 -15.93
C ALA A 230 3.35 -7.70 -15.36
N GLY A 231 3.22 -8.99 -15.04
CA GLY A 231 4.32 -9.84 -14.62
C GLY A 231 5.42 -9.95 -15.68
N TYR A 232 5.07 -10.14 -16.95
CA TYR A 232 6.04 -10.10 -18.05
C TYR A 232 6.76 -8.75 -18.19
N SER A 233 6.04 -7.65 -18.03
CA SER A 233 6.61 -6.30 -18.09
C SER A 233 7.58 -6.07 -16.93
N GLY A 234 7.23 -6.54 -15.73
CA GLY A 234 8.12 -6.57 -14.57
C GLY A 234 9.38 -7.40 -14.82
N ALA A 235 9.25 -8.59 -15.43
CA ALA A 235 10.39 -9.45 -15.79
C ALA A 235 11.38 -8.72 -16.70
N LYS A 236 10.89 -8.07 -17.75
CA LYS A 236 11.70 -7.23 -18.65
C LYS A 236 12.45 -6.13 -17.89
N LYS A 237 11.76 -5.45 -16.99
CA LYS A 237 12.32 -4.35 -16.19
C LYS A 237 13.45 -4.84 -15.29
N VAL A 238 13.21 -5.95 -14.57
CA VAL A 238 14.20 -6.58 -13.70
C VAL A 238 15.42 -7.05 -14.50
N CYS A 239 15.22 -7.74 -15.63
CA CYS A 239 16.32 -8.17 -16.50
C CYS A 239 17.13 -6.99 -17.04
N LYS A 240 16.47 -5.92 -17.48
CA LYS A 240 17.15 -4.71 -17.97
C LYS A 240 18.03 -4.08 -16.90
N ILE A 241 17.56 -4.04 -15.65
CA ILE A 241 18.28 -3.39 -14.54
C ILE A 241 19.40 -4.29 -14.01
N LEU A 242 19.13 -5.58 -13.77
CA LEU A 242 20.06 -6.49 -13.09
C LEU A 242 20.98 -7.27 -14.03
N GLY A 243 20.68 -7.26 -15.33
CA GLY A 243 21.38 -8.00 -16.38
C GLY A 243 20.65 -9.30 -16.75
N GLU A 244 20.35 -9.47 -18.03
CA GLU A 244 19.54 -10.59 -18.54
C GLU A 244 20.19 -11.97 -18.34
N HIS A 245 21.52 -12.04 -18.24
CA HIS A 245 22.26 -13.29 -17.98
C HIS A 245 22.27 -13.70 -16.51
N ARG A 246 21.76 -12.87 -15.61
CA ARG A 246 21.66 -13.16 -14.17
C ARG A 246 20.27 -13.55 -13.74
N VAL A 247 19.25 -13.22 -14.55
CA VAL A 247 17.85 -13.31 -14.17
C VAL A 247 17.18 -14.44 -14.96
N LYS A 248 16.80 -15.50 -14.26
CA LYS A 248 15.92 -16.55 -14.77
C LYS A 248 14.49 -16.29 -14.36
N ILE A 249 13.56 -16.53 -15.27
CA ILE A 249 12.12 -16.38 -15.06
C ILE A 249 11.52 -17.74 -14.77
N ILE A 250 10.71 -17.80 -13.71
CA ILE A 250 9.90 -18.97 -13.38
C ILE A 250 8.47 -18.65 -13.84
N ALA A 251 8.00 -19.34 -14.87
CA ALA A 251 6.69 -19.10 -15.46
C ALA A 251 5.66 -20.17 -15.04
N PHE A 252 4.44 -19.71 -14.80
CA PHE A 252 3.25 -20.55 -14.66
C PHE A 252 2.41 -20.55 -15.95
N GLN A 253 3.08 -20.68 -17.10
CA GLN A 253 2.49 -20.52 -18.43
C GLN A 253 1.27 -21.43 -18.72
N ASP A 254 1.25 -22.62 -18.12
CA ASP A 254 0.18 -23.60 -18.30
C ASP A 254 -1.04 -23.33 -17.39
N GLU A 255 -0.91 -22.33 -16.51
CA GLU A 255 -1.94 -21.96 -15.55
C GLU A 255 -2.81 -20.79 -16.02
N LYS A 256 -3.90 -20.57 -15.29
CA LYS A 256 -4.80 -19.43 -15.51
C LYS A 256 -4.09 -18.06 -15.36
N PRO A 257 -4.61 -16.98 -15.95
CA PRO A 257 -4.09 -15.64 -15.74
C PRO A 257 -4.03 -15.25 -14.25
N LYS A 258 -3.01 -14.46 -13.88
CA LYS A 258 -2.74 -14.01 -12.49
C LYS A 258 -2.40 -15.15 -11.52
N PHE A 259 -2.06 -16.32 -12.02
CA PHE A 259 -1.54 -17.41 -11.18
C PHE A 259 -0.14 -17.05 -10.69
N GLY A 260 0.08 -17.13 -9.39
CA GLY A 260 1.36 -16.88 -8.73
C GLY A 260 1.66 -17.91 -7.64
N PHE A 261 2.70 -17.67 -6.84
CA PHE A 261 3.16 -18.66 -5.85
C PHE A 261 2.10 -19.02 -4.80
N LYS A 262 1.31 -18.05 -4.34
CA LYS A 262 0.21 -18.33 -3.40
C LYS A 262 -0.82 -19.29 -4.01
N ASN A 263 -1.14 -19.15 -5.30
CA ASN A 263 -2.05 -20.06 -5.99
C ASN A 263 -1.45 -21.47 -6.09
N PHE A 264 -0.17 -21.57 -6.43
CA PHE A 264 0.57 -22.83 -6.45
C PHE A 264 0.46 -23.59 -5.12
N ILE A 265 0.62 -22.90 -3.99
CA ILE A 265 0.48 -23.50 -2.66
C ILE A 265 -0.98 -23.86 -2.32
N LEU A 266 -1.94 -22.98 -2.66
CA LEU A 266 -3.37 -23.23 -2.40
C LEU A 266 -3.91 -24.44 -3.17
N ASP A 267 -3.39 -24.69 -4.37
CA ASP A 267 -3.80 -25.81 -5.21
C ASP A 267 -3.14 -27.15 -4.76
N GLY A 268 -2.37 -27.13 -3.65
CA GLY A 268 -1.84 -28.31 -2.99
C GLY A 268 -0.49 -28.79 -3.53
N HIS A 269 0.15 -28.03 -4.42
CA HIS A 269 1.46 -28.40 -4.94
C HIS A 269 2.55 -28.35 -3.87
N THR A 270 3.50 -29.25 -4.02
CA THR A 270 4.62 -29.46 -3.11
C THR A 270 5.80 -28.56 -3.44
N ILE A 271 6.67 -28.37 -2.44
CA ILE A 271 7.95 -27.68 -2.62
C ILE A 271 8.85 -28.42 -3.63
N SER A 272 8.72 -29.75 -3.74
CA SER A 272 9.47 -30.53 -4.73
C SER A 272 9.05 -30.20 -6.15
N GLU A 273 7.75 -30.06 -6.41
CA GLU A 273 7.25 -29.62 -7.71
C GLU A 273 7.70 -28.19 -8.04
N PHE A 274 7.77 -27.31 -7.05
CA PHE A 274 8.31 -25.97 -7.26
C PHE A 274 9.81 -25.97 -7.60
N LYS A 275 10.60 -26.87 -6.99
CA LYS A 275 12.01 -27.07 -7.38
C LYS A 275 12.15 -27.50 -8.84
N THR A 276 11.27 -28.37 -9.32
CA THR A 276 11.22 -28.72 -10.75
C THR A 276 10.94 -27.49 -11.63
N LYS A 277 10.08 -26.55 -11.19
CA LYS A 277 9.87 -25.27 -11.91
C LYS A 277 11.10 -24.36 -11.88
N ILE A 278 11.87 -24.36 -10.79
CA ILE A 278 13.15 -23.65 -10.68
C ILE A 278 14.18 -24.23 -11.65
N ASP A 279 14.30 -25.56 -11.73
CA ASP A 279 15.24 -26.24 -12.63
C ASP A 279 14.92 -25.96 -14.10
N ASN A 280 13.62 -25.83 -14.42
CA ASN A 280 13.12 -25.48 -15.76
C ASN A 280 13.02 -23.97 -16.02
N SER A 281 13.52 -23.12 -15.12
CA SER A 281 13.52 -21.68 -15.31
C SER A 281 14.41 -21.25 -16.48
N LYS A 282 13.99 -20.19 -17.17
CA LYS A 282 14.60 -19.75 -18.43
C LYS A 282 15.04 -18.29 -18.33
N TYR A 283 16.11 -17.92 -19.01
CA TYR A 283 16.43 -16.52 -19.24
C TYR A 283 15.36 -15.88 -20.13
N LEU A 284 15.19 -14.57 -19.97
CA LEU A 284 14.16 -13.84 -20.71
C LEU A 284 14.30 -13.95 -22.24
N PHE A 285 15.52 -14.03 -22.75
CA PHE A 285 15.79 -14.20 -24.20
C PHE A 285 15.50 -15.62 -24.71
N GLU A 286 15.33 -16.61 -23.83
CA GLU A 286 14.93 -17.98 -24.17
C GLU A 286 13.41 -18.14 -24.18
N ILE A 287 12.68 -17.14 -23.69
CA ILE A 287 11.22 -17.14 -23.54
C ILE A 287 10.58 -16.55 -24.79
N LYS A 288 9.72 -17.33 -25.44
CA LYS A 288 8.86 -16.82 -26.50
C LYS A 288 7.80 -15.85 -25.91
N LYS A 289 7.46 -14.80 -26.66
CA LYS A 289 6.57 -13.70 -26.19
C LYS A 289 5.17 -14.15 -25.75
N ASP A 290 4.74 -15.32 -26.20
CA ASP A 290 3.44 -15.97 -25.98
C ASP A 290 3.34 -16.76 -24.67
N LEU A 291 4.40 -16.83 -23.86
CA LEU A 291 4.39 -17.57 -22.57
C LEU A 291 3.51 -16.95 -21.46
N PHE A 292 3.07 -15.70 -21.61
CA PHE A 292 2.29 -15.01 -20.57
C PHE A 292 0.84 -14.85 -21.01
N ASN A 293 -0.07 -15.50 -20.28
CA ASN A 293 -1.49 -15.50 -20.59
C ASN A 293 -2.13 -14.16 -20.21
N GLY A 294 -2.46 -13.32 -21.21
CA GLY A 294 -3.21 -12.08 -21.00
C GLY A 294 -3.34 -11.26 -22.28
N ARG A 295 -4.56 -10.84 -22.62
CA ARG A 295 -4.76 -9.84 -23.69
C ARG A 295 -4.24 -8.49 -23.20
N LYS A 296 -3.58 -7.76 -24.10
CA LYS A 296 -3.22 -6.34 -23.91
C LYS A 296 -4.45 -5.51 -23.58
#